data_AF-A0A5R8K9E9-F1
#
_entry.id   AF-A0A5R8K9E9-F1
#
_cell.length_a   1.000
_cell.length_b   1.000
_cell.length_c   1.000
_cell.angle_alpha   90.00
_cell.angle_beta   90.00
_cell.angle_gamma   90.00
#
_symmetry.space_group_name_H-M   'P 1'
#
loop_
_entity.id
_entity.type
_entity.pdbx_description
1 polymer ?
#
loop_
_entity_poly.entity_id
_entity_poly.type
_entity_poly.pdbx_seq_one_letter_code
_entity_poly.pdbx_strand_id
1 'polypeptide(L)'
;MKTISLLKVITRSAIGLLAISLLAASTANARPGPPTQVAPSVTSLESATKRLQSAVESETRPHKGHFHPASAQLSKATRELSSSVQQLRSALLKREPARRINERVASVQSNWNRVERSSKQTQLSKRTRDQLSQVRSQVNTVARNKGQLYASHSHHGHGHGHNKNSSPSFGQGSPSKGPKR
;
A
#
# COMPACT_ATOMS: atom_id res chain seq x y z
N MET A 1 -25.21 2.22 55.95
CA MET A 1 -25.58 2.23 54.51
C MET A 1 -24.27 2.33 53.73
N LYS A 2 -23.71 1.21 53.22
CA LYS A 2 -23.75 0.78 51.79
C LYS A 2 -23.58 1.96 50.80
N THR A 3 -22.63 2.07 49.85
CA THR A 3 -21.33 1.46 49.49
C THR A 3 -20.87 2.26 48.26
N ILE A 4 -19.63 2.78 48.29
CA ILE A 4 -18.59 2.72 47.24
C ILE A 4 -18.90 3.29 45.83
N SER A 5 -18.06 4.28 45.48
CA SER A 5 -17.79 4.92 44.19
C SER A 5 -17.82 4.03 42.95
N LEU A 6 -18.59 4.47 41.96
CA LEU A 6 -18.60 3.93 40.59
C LEU A 6 -17.36 4.37 39.79
N LEU A 7 -16.34 3.52 39.90
CA LEU A 7 -15.48 2.98 38.85
C LEU A 7 -15.29 3.80 37.56
N LYS A 8 -14.12 4.42 37.46
CA LYS A 8 -13.42 4.74 36.20
C LYS A 8 -13.08 3.43 35.49
N VAL A 9 -13.48 3.27 34.23
CA VAL A 9 -12.85 2.28 33.32
C VAL A 9 -12.36 3.02 32.08
N ILE A 10 -11.05 3.20 32.06
CA ILE A 10 -10.25 3.70 30.95
C ILE A 10 -9.96 2.50 30.06
N THR A 11 -10.63 2.40 28.91
CA THR A 11 -10.31 1.34 27.93
C THR A 11 -9.10 1.74 27.11
N ARG A 12 -7.91 1.41 27.62
CA ARG A 12 -6.67 1.33 26.84
C ARG A 12 -6.65 -0.03 26.12
N SER A 13 -7.07 -0.09 24.86
CA SER A 13 -6.77 -1.27 24.03
C SER A 13 -5.43 -1.06 23.35
N ALA A 14 -4.41 -1.65 23.97
CA ALA A 14 -3.11 -1.86 23.37
C ALA A 14 -3.12 -3.07 22.43
N ILE A 15 -2.21 -2.95 21.48
CA ILE A 15 -1.87 -3.81 20.35
C ILE A 15 -1.29 -5.15 20.82
N GLY A 16 -1.52 -6.22 20.06
CA GLY A 16 -0.48 -7.24 19.83
C GLY A 16 -0.94 -8.68 19.71
N LEU A 17 -0.22 -9.41 18.85
CA LEU A 17 -0.18 -10.87 18.65
C LEU A 17 -1.27 -11.44 17.71
N LEU A 18 -1.00 -12.41 16.84
CA LEU A 18 0.21 -12.94 16.22
C LEU A 18 -0.30 -13.85 15.07
N ALA A 19 0.56 -14.18 14.13
CA ALA A 19 0.27 -14.99 12.95
C ALA A 19 -0.42 -16.34 13.24
N ILE A 20 -1.39 -16.70 12.40
CA ILE A 20 -1.77 -18.09 12.16
C ILE A 20 -1.56 -18.36 10.68
N SER A 21 -0.42 -18.95 10.36
CA SER A 21 -0.27 -19.76 9.15
C SER A 21 -0.96 -21.08 9.42
N LEU A 22 -1.93 -21.51 8.60
CA LEU A 22 -2.23 -22.93 8.45
C LEU A 22 -2.97 -23.25 7.14
N LEU A 23 -2.36 -24.19 6.42
CA LEU A 23 -2.95 -25.27 5.65
C LEU A 23 -3.49 -24.99 4.23
N ALA A 24 -2.68 -25.37 3.25
CA ALA A 24 -3.12 -25.74 1.92
C ALA A 24 -3.89 -27.07 1.98
N ALA A 25 -5.14 -27.07 1.55
CA ALA A 25 -5.89 -28.27 1.20
C ALA A 25 -5.91 -28.39 -0.33
N SER A 26 -5.27 -29.43 -0.84
CA SER A 26 -5.32 -29.83 -2.24
C SER A 26 -6.70 -30.42 -2.55
N THR A 27 -7.54 -29.66 -3.25
CA THR A 27 -8.70 -30.22 -3.96
C THR A 27 -8.46 -30.03 -5.45
N ALA A 28 -8.37 -31.16 -6.14
CA ALA A 28 -8.35 -31.21 -7.59
C ALA A 28 -9.63 -30.61 -8.17
N ASN A 29 -9.47 -30.04 -9.36
CA ASN A 29 -10.49 -29.63 -10.33
C ASN A 29 -11.08 -28.22 -10.19
N ALA A 30 -11.04 -27.49 -11.31
CA ALA A 30 -11.05 -26.04 -11.46
C ALA A 30 -9.80 -25.37 -10.88
N ARG A 31 -8.92 -24.86 -11.74
CA ARG A 31 -7.80 -23.99 -11.35
C ARG A 31 -8.32 -22.56 -11.31
N PRO A 32 -8.82 -22.02 -10.17
CA PRO A 32 -8.82 -20.58 -10.01
C PRO A 32 -7.35 -20.16 -10.07
N GLY A 33 -7.01 -19.22 -10.96
CA GLY A 33 -5.69 -18.61 -10.94
C GLY A 33 -5.36 -18.12 -9.52
N PRO A 34 -4.07 -17.98 -9.16
CA PRO A 34 -3.70 -17.44 -7.86
C PRO A 34 -4.51 -16.17 -7.61
N PRO A 35 -5.08 -15.97 -6.40
CA PRO A 35 -5.90 -14.81 -6.11
C PRO A 35 -5.11 -13.58 -6.55
N THR A 36 -5.73 -12.73 -7.36
CA THR A 36 -5.10 -11.47 -7.80
C THR A 36 -4.86 -10.63 -6.56
N GLN A 37 -3.69 -10.80 -5.93
CA GLN A 37 -3.36 -10.15 -4.67
C GLN A 37 -3.08 -8.68 -4.96
N VAL A 38 -3.92 -7.81 -4.43
CA VAL A 38 -3.65 -6.38 -4.39
C VAL A 38 -2.47 -6.16 -3.45
N ALA A 39 -1.49 -5.36 -3.89
CA ALA A 39 -0.32 -5.05 -3.09
C ALA A 39 -0.70 -4.59 -1.66
N PRO A 40 -0.05 -5.10 -0.60
CA PRO A 40 -0.39 -4.76 0.79
C PRO A 40 -0.38 -3.25 1.07
N SER A 41 0.51 -2.51 0.41
CA SER A 41 0.60 -1.05 0.51
C SER A 41 -0.67 -0.34 0.04
N VAL A 42 -1.31 -0.83 -1.03
CA VAL A 42 -2.55 -0.27 -1.58
C VAL A 42 -3.75 -0.63 -0.70
N THR A 43 -3.80 -1.85 -0.17
CA THR A 43 -4.83 -2.27 0.80
C THR A 43 -4.75 -1.47 2.10
N SER A 44 -3.53 -1.21 2.59
CA SER A 44 -3.26 -0.36 3.76
C SER A 44 -3.71 1.09 3.50
N LEU A 45 -3.39 1.63 2.32
CA LEU A 45 -3.79 2.96 1.89
C LEU A 45 -5.32 3.10 1.82
N GLU A 46 -6.02 2.13 1.24
CA GLU A 46 -7.48 2.14 1.18
C GLU A 46 -8.10 2.18 2.58
N SER A 47 -7.58 1.35 3.48
CA SER A 47 -8.07 1.26 4.86
C SER A 47 -7.91 2.58 5.61
N ALA A 48 -6.76 3.25 5.49
CA ALA A 48 -6.58 4.55 6.13
C ALA A 48 -7.38 5.66 5.45
N THR A 49 -7.52 5.62 4.11
CA THR A 49 -8.32 6.60 3.38
C THR A 49 -9.79 6.51 3.78
N LYS A 50 -10.32 5.30 3.98
CA LYS A 50 -11.68 5.12 4.52
C LYS A 50 -11.81 5.69 5.93
N ARG A 51 -10.84 5.41 6.81
CA ARG A 51 -10.82 5.95 8.18
C ARG A 51 -10.77 7.48 8.20
N LEU A 52 -9.97 8.07 7.31
CA LEU A 52 -9.88 9.52 7.13
C LEU A 52 -11.21 10.08 6.61
N GLN A 53 -11.81 9.46 5.61
CA GLN A 53 -13.12 9.85 5.08
C GLN A 53 -14.18 9.87 6.17
N SER A 54 -14.29 8.79 6.95
CA SER A 54 -15.26 8.73 8.05
C SER A 54 -15.03 9.81 9.11
N ALA A 55 -13.77 10.11 9.44
CA ALA A 55 -13.44 11.15 10.40
C ALA A 55 -13.77 12.55 9.87
N VAL A 56 -13.37 12.85 8.64
CA VAL A 56 -13.71 14.10 7.96
C VAL A 56 -15.22 14.26 7.87
N GLU A 57 -15.97 13.25 7.46
CA GLU A 57 -17.44 13.31 7.38
C GLU A 57 -18.09 13.48 8.75
N SER A 58 -17.53 12.90 9.81
CA SER A 58 -18.02 13.10 11.18
C SER A 58 -17.80 14.52 11.70
N GLU A 59 -16.65 15.12 11.34
CA GLU A 59 -16.22 16.43 11.86
C GLU A 59 -16.73 17.60 11.00
N THR A 60 -16.97 17.36 9.71
CA THR A 60 -17.51 18.34 8.76
C THR A 60 -19.02 18.24 8.60
N ARG A 61 -19.69 17.37 9.38
CA ARG A 61 -21.14 17.22 9.35
C ARG A 61 -21.79 18.54 9.79
N PRO A 62 -22.77 19.08 9.04
CA PRO A 62 -23.41 20.33 9.41
C PRO A 62 -24.14 20.18 10.74
N HIS A 63 -23.63 20.81 11.80
CA HIS A 63 -24.37 21.02 13.04
C HIS A 63 -25.11 22.36 12.93
N LYS A 64 -26.45 22.30 12.95
CA LYS A 64 -27.33 23.48 13.04
C LYS A 64 -27.12 24.55 11.95
N GLY A 65 -27.01 24.14 10.68
CA GLY A 65 -27.14 25.04 9.54
C GLY A 65 -25.91 25.86 9.14
N HIS A 66 -24.83 25.88 9.93
CA HIS A 66 -23.57 26.51 9.52
C HIS A 66 -22.64 25.50 8.85
N PHE A 67 -22.60 25.54 7.52
CA PHE A 67 -21.67 24.76 6.72
C PHE A 67 -20.50 25.64 6.29
N HIS A 68 -19.29 25.36 6.79
CA HIS A 68 -18.11 26.14 6.43
C HIS A 68 -17.57 25.69 5.06
N PRO A 69 -17.33 26.61 4.09
CA PRO A 69 -16.93 26.24 2.74
C PRO A 69 -15.60 25.47 2.69
N ALA A 70 -14.66 25.74 3.59
CA ALA A 70 -13.41 24.98 3.68
C ALA A 70 -13.64 23.50 4.08
N SER A 71 -14.59 23.24 4.99
CA SER A 71 -14.99 21.89 5.39
C SER A 71 -15.63 21.12 4.23
N ALA A 72 -16.41 21.81 3.39
CA ALA A 72 -16.97 21.26 2.17
C ALA A 72 -15.89 20.79 1.18
N GLN A 73 -14.89 21.65 0.96
CA GLN A 73 -13.77 21.37 0.07
C GLN A 73 -12.94 20.20 0.58
N LEU A 74 -12.67 20.13 1.89
CA LEU A 74 -11.95 19.02 2.49
C LEU A 74 -12.73 17.69 2.34
N SER A 75 -14.05 17.69 2.60
CA SER A 75 -14.90 16.52 2.41
C SER A 75 -14.89 16.04 0.96
N LYS A 76 -15.06 16.97 0.01
CA LYS A 76 -14.99 16.68 -1.43
C LYS A 76 -13.62 16.10 -1.83
N ALA A 77 -12.52 16.74 -1.44
CA ALA A 77 -11.17 16.27 -1.76
C ALA A 77 -10.90 14.88 -1.18
N THR A 78 -11.40 14.60 0.02
CA THR A 78 -11.25 13.29 0.68
C THR A 78 -12.02 12.19 -0.06
N ARG A 79 -13.22 12.49 -0.57
CA ARG A 79 -13.99 11.58 -1.43
C ARG A 79 -13.31 11.31 -2.77
N GLU A 80 -12.76 12.34 -3.41
CA GLU A 80 -11.98 12.20 -4.66
C GLU A 80 -10.73 11.32 -4.46
N LEU A 81 -10.03 11.48 -3.34
CA LEU A 81 -8.92 10.63 -2.95
C LEU A 81 -9.36 9.17 -2.76
N SER A 82 -10.45 8.95 -2.02
CA SER A 82 -11.04 7.61 -1.79
C SER A 82 -11.38 6.92 -3.12
N SER A 83 -12.04 7.63 -4.03
CA SER A 83 -12.35 7.14 -5.37
C SER A 83 -11.08 6.78 -6.16
N SER A 84 -10.03 7.61 -6.09
CA SER A 84 -8.77 7.36 -6.80
C SER A 84 -8.03 6.14 -6.27
N VAL A 85 -8.06 5.91 -4.96
CA VAL A 85 -7.48 4.71 -4.34
C VAL A 85 -8.25 3.46 -4.77
N GLN A 86 -9.58 3.51 -4.84
CA GLN A 86 -10.40 2.41 -5.37
C GLN A 86 -10.11 2.15 -6.85
N GLN A 87 -9.91 3.18 -7.66
CA GLN A 87 -9.52 3.05 -9.06
C GLN A 87 -8.13 2.42 -9.20
N LEU A 88 -7.16 2.82 -8.38
CA LEU A 88 -5.82 2.20 -8.36
C LEU A 88 -5.91 0.71 -7.99
N ARG A 89 -6.67 0.38 -6.93
CA ARG A 89 -6.91 -1.02 -6.56
C ARG A 89 -7.57 -1.80 -7.70
N SER A 90 -8.57 -1.22 -8.35
CA SER A 90 -9.26 -1.84 -9.48
C SER A 90 -8.32 -2.05 -10.67
N ALA A 91 -7.43 -1.09 -10.95
CA ALA A 91 -6.43 -1.20 -12.00
C ALA A 91 -5.47 -2.38 -11.75
N LEU A 92 -5.04 -2.56 -10.49
CA LEU A 92 -4.21 -3.69 -10.09
C LEU A 92 -4.95 -5.03 -10.20
N LEU A 93 -6.22 -5.08 -9.77
CA LEU A 93 -7.05 -6.28 -9.91
C LEU A 93 -7.32 -6.65 -11.37
N LYS A 94 -7.51 -5.65 -12.23
CA LYS A 94 -7.70 -5.82 -13.67
C LYS A 94 -6.40 -6.05 -14.44
N ARG A 95 -5.25 -6.02 -13.76
CA ARG A 95 -3.92 -6.15 -14.37
C ARG A 95 -3.71 -5.15 -15.51
N GLU A 96 -4.17 -3.91 -15.31
CA GLU A 96 -3.95 -2.84 -16.28
C GLU A 96 -2.44 -2.64 -16.54
N PRO A 97 -2.07 -2.15 -17.73
CA PRO A 97 -0.66 -1.96 -18.07
C PRO A 97 0.01 -0.97 -17.11
N ALA A 98 1.33 -1.14 -16.91
CA ALA A 98 2.14 -0.34 -15.98
C ALA A 98 1.94 1.18 -16.15
N ARG A 99 1.77 1.64 -17.40
CA ARG A 99 1.45 3.04 -17.71
C ARG A 99 0.17 3.53 -17.03
N ARG A 100 -0.92 2.75 -17.10
CA ARG A 100 -2.20 3.07 -16.45
C ARG A 100 -2.06 3.04 -14.93
N ILE A 101 -1.35 2.05 -14.37
CA ILE A 101 -1.09 2.00 -12.92
C ILE A 101 -0.33 3.25 -12.47
N ASN A 102 0.68 3.70 -13.22
CA ASN A 102 1.43 4.92 -12.92
C ASN A 102 0.53 6.18 -12.96
N GLU A 103 -0.34 6.30 -13.96
CA GLU A 103 -1.34 7.38 -14.05
C GLU A 103 -2.28 7.38 -12.82
N ARG A 104 -2.71 6.20 -12.35
CA ARG A 104 -3.54 6.07 -11.14
C ARG A 104 -2.77 6.46 -9.87
N VAL A 105 -1.52 6.04 -9.72
CA VAL A 105 -0.66 6.45 -8.59
C VAL A 105 -0.47 7.97 -8.57
N ALA A 106 -0.20 8.58 -9.72
CA ALA A 106 -0.09 10.03 -9.84
C ALA A 106 -1.40 10.75 -9.47
N SER A 107 -2.54 10.17 -9.86
CA SER A 107 -3.88 10.69 -9.51
C SER A 107 -4.12 10.65 -7.99
N VAL A 108 -3.75 9.55 -7.33
CA VAL A 108 -3.79 9.43 -5.86
C VAL A 108 -2.93 10.50 -5.20
N GLN A 109 -1.71 10.75 -5.68
CA GLN A 109 -0.83 11.80 -5.15
C GLN A 109 -1.41 13.21 -5.35
N SER A 110 -1.96 13.49 -6.54
CA SER A 110 -2.58 14.78 -6.86
C SER A 110 -3.78 15.06 -5.94
N ASN A 111 -4.64 14.07 -5.73
CA ASN A 111 -5.80 14.20 -4.86
C ASN A 111 -5.41 14.28 -3.38
N TRP A 112 -4.34 13.59 -2.97
CA TRP A 112 -3.75 13.80 -1.65
C TRP A 112 -3.29 15.26 -1.45
N ASN A 113 -2.60 15.86 -2.44
CA ASN A 113 -2.18 17.25 -2.36
C ASN A 113 -3.37 18.24 -2.29
N ARG A 114 -4.54 17.87 -2.81
CA ARG A 114 -5.79 18.64 -2.63
C ARG A 114 -6.29 18.51 -1.19
N VAL A 115 -6.36 17.29 -0.65
CA VAL A 115 -6.72 17.04 0.76
C VAL A 115 -5.80 17.81 1.71
N GLU A 116 -4.48 17.74 1.51
CA GLU A 116 -3.51 18.45 2.36
C GLU A 116 -3.75 19.97 2.33
N ARG A 117 -3.96 20.57 1.15
CA ARG A 117 -4.25 22.00 1.03
C ARG A 117 -5.56 22.40 1.72
N SER A 118 -6.64 21.66 1.47
CA SER A 118 -7.94 21.95 2.11
C SER A 118 -7.92 21.71 3.63
N SER A 119 -7.11 20.75 4.09
CA SER A 119 -6.98 20.47 5.53
C SER A 119 -6.34 21.63 6.30
N LYS A 120 -5.43 22.39 5.67
CA LYS A 120 -4.82 23.59 6.28
C LYS A 120 -5.82 24.73 6.52
N GLN A 121 -6.92 24.74 5.76
CA GLN A 121 -7.97 25.75 5.83
C GLN A 121 -9.12 25.34 6.77
N THR A 122 -9.05 24.15 7.35
CA THR A 122 -10.10 23.57 8.19
C THR A 122 -9.54 23.36 9.60
N GLN A 123 -10.30 23.72 10.64
CA GLN A 123 -9.95 23.31 11.99
C GLN A 123 -10.25 21.82 12.15
N LEU A 124 -9.19 21.04 12.38
CA LEU A 124 -9.28 19.59 12.48
C LEU A 124 -8.82 19.11 13.85
N SER A 125 -9.58 18.16 14.38
CA SER A 125 -9.28 17.42 15.57
C SER A 125 -7.93 16.73 15.45
N LYS A 126 -7.29 16.46 16.59
CA LYS A 126 -6.02 15.73 16.64
C LYS A 126 -6.15 14.38 15.91
N ARG A 127 -7.26 13.68 16.13
CA ARG A 127 -7.56 12.39 15.48
C ARG A 127 -7.52 12.49 13.95
N THR A 128 -8.21 13.48 13.38
CA THR A 128 -8.25 13.66 11.91
C THR A 128 -6.88 14.05 11.37
N ARG A 129 -6.10 14.87 12.09
CA ARG A 129 -4.71 15.19 11.72
C ARG A 129 -3.76 13.99 11.77
N ASP A 130 -3.92 13.11 12.76
CA ASP A 130 -3.13 11.87 12.85
C ASP A 130 -3.46 10.94 11.66
N GLN A 131 -4.74 10.85 11.29
CA GLN A 131 -5.17 10.09 10.11
C GLN A 131 -4.66 10.69 8.80
N LEU A 132 -4.64 12.02 8.66
CA LEU A 132 -4.00 12.69 7.52
C LEU A 132 -2.52 12.30 7.41
N SER A 133 -1.79 12.33 8.53
CA SER A 133 -0.38 11.94 8.56
C SER A 133 -0.17 10.48 8.17
N GLN A 134 -1.04 9.59 8.63
CA GLN A 134 -1.03 8.18 8.24
C GLN A 134 -1.26 7.99 6.74
N VAL A 135 -2.29 8.64 6.17
CA VAL A 135 -2.59 8.57 4.73
C VAL A 135 -1.42 9.11 3.91
N ARG A 136 -0.81 10.24 4.31
CA ARG A 136 0.39 10.80 3.66
C ARG A 136 1.52 9.77 3.57
N SER A 137 1.83 9.11 4.69
CA SER A 137 2.88 8.09 4.75
C SER A 137 2.60 6.92 3.80
N GLN A 138 1.35 6.48 3.72
CA GLN A 138 0.96 5.39 2.84
C GLN A 138 0.93 5.79 1.36
N VAL A 139 0.47 7.00 1.01
CA VAL A 139 0.56 7.54 -0.35
C VAL A 139 2.02 7.57 -0.81
N ASN A 140 2.93 8.04 0.05
CA ASN A 140 4.37 8.03 -0.23
C ASN A 140 4.94 6.62 -0.38
N THR A 141 4.44 5.66 0.40
CA THR A 141 4.84 4.25 0.30
C THR A 141 4.37 3.63 -1.01
N VAL A 142 3.13 3.88 -1.43
CA VAL A 142 2.61 3.44 -2.74
C VAL A 142 3.39 4.08 -3.88
N ALA A 143 3.71 5.37 -3.79
CA ALA A 143 4.48 6.09 -4.81
C ALA A 143 5.92 5.56 -4.95
N ARG A 144 6.59 5.27 -3.82
CA ARG A 144 7.93 4.67 -3.81
C ARG A 144 7.92 3.23 -4.34
N ASN A 145 6.90 2.46 -3.98
CA ASN A 145 6.80 1.04 -4.34
C ASN A 145 6.08 0.82 -5.67
N LYS A 146 5.81 1.88 -6.46
CA LYS A 146 5.09 1.76 -7.75
C LYS A 146 5.74 0.74 -8.69
N GLY A 147 7.07 0.65 -8.69
CA GLY A 147 7.86 -0.37 -9.38
C GLY A 147 7.40 -1.80 -9.15
N GLN A 148 7.13 -2.12 -7.89
CA GLN A 148 6.70 -3.45 -7.47
C GLN A 148 5.24 -3.73 -7.83
N LEU A 149 4.39 -2.69 -7.90
CA LEU A 149 2.97 -2.83 -8.23
C LEU A 149 2.73 -3.43 -9.62
N TYR A 150 3.62 -3.13 -10.58
CA TYR A 150 3.56 -3.71 -11.92
C TYR A 150 4.60 -4.82 -12.15
N ALA A 151 5.71 -4.88 -11.41
CA ALA A 151 6.66 -6.00 -11.51
C ALA A 151 6.05 -7.33 -11.06
N SER A 152 5.10 -7.33 -10.11
CA SER A 152 4.31 -8.52 -9.74
C SER A 152 3.48 -9.11 -10.90
N HIS A 153 3.44 -8.45 -12.06
CA HIS A 153 2.73 -8.90 -13.26
C HIS A 153 3.67 -9.33 -14.40
N SER A 154 5.00 -9.27 -14.21
CA SER A 154 5.99 -9.53 -15.26
C SER A 154 6.81 -10.81 -15.05
N HIS A 155 6.29 -11.81 -14.32
CA HIS A 155 6.88 -13.14 -14.23
C HIS A 155 6.23 -14.11 -15.22
N HIS A 156 6.48 -13.87 -16.51
CA HIS A 156 6.44 -14.94 -17.50
C HIS A 156 7.85 -15.15 -18.05
N GLY A 157 8.43 -16.29 -17.69
CA GLY A 157 9.41 -17.04 -18.50
C GLY A 157 10.67 -16.30 -18.94
N HIS A 158 11.72 -16.38 -18.11
CA HIS A 158 13.05 -16.56 -18.67
C HIS A 158 13.73 -17.70 -17.91
N GLY A 159 13.48 -18.92 -18.41
CA GLY A 159 14.36 -20.04 -18.16
C GLY A 159 15.70 -19.72 -18.80
N HIS A 160 16.62 -19.17 -18.02
CA HIS A 160 18.02 -19.12 -18.39
C HIS A 160 18.68 -20.36 -17.81
N GLY A 161 18.48 -21.48 -18.51
CA GLY A 161 19.31 -22.66 -18.35
C GLY A 161 20.72 -22.34 -18.83
N HIS A 162 21.57 -21.88 -17.91
CA HIS A 162 23.02 -21.94 -18.12
C HIS A 162 23.53 -23.23 -17.48
N ASN A 163 23.41 -24.32 -18.24
CA ASN A 163 24.25 -25.49 -17.99
C ASN A 163 25.65 -25.16 -18.53
N LYS A 164 26.57 -24.85 -17.62
CA LYS A 164 28.01 -24.92 -17.89
C LYS A 164 28.66 -25.80 -16.85
N ASN A 165 28.30 -27.07 -16.86
CA ASN A 165 29.15 -28.09 -16.29
C ASN A 165 30.01 -28.68 -17.42
N SER A 166 31.26 -28.23 -17.51
CA SER A 166 32.36 -28.98 -18.13
C SER A 166 33.67 -28.33 -17.70
N SER A 167 34.17 -28.75 -16.54
CA SER A 167 35.62 -28.82 -16.33
C SER A 167 36.14 -30.02 -17.12
N PRO A 168 37.34 -29.92 -17.71
CA PRO A 168 38.31 -30.96 -17.44
C PRO A 168 39.61 -30.39 -16.86
N SER A 169 40.10 -31.14 -15.89
CA SER A 169 41.40 -31.05 -15.25
C SER A 169 42.51 -31.62 -16.13
N PHE A 170 43.76 -31.28 -15.77
CA PHE A 170 45.06 -31.92 -16.04
C PHE A 170 45.95 -31.44 -17.21
N GLY A 171 47.20 -31.14 -16.85
CA GLY A 171 48.37 -31.09 -17.76
C GLY A 171 49.35 -29.94 -17.46
N GLN A 172 50.01 -29.92 -16.31
CA GLN A 172 51.48 -30.01 -16.17
C GLN A 172 52.34 -29.53 -17.37
N GLY A 173 53.27 -28.60 -17.11
CA GLY A 173 54.43 -28.36 -17.96
C GLY A 173 55.10 -26.99 -17.81
N SER A 174 55.86 -26.77 -16.71
CA SER A 174 56.89 -25.72 -16.66
C SER A 174 58.23 -26.27 -17.23
N PRO A 175 59.33 -25.50 -17.20
CA PRO A 175 59.88 -24.67 -18.28
C PRO A 175 61.20 -25.25 -18.86
N SER A 176 61.66 -24.83 -20.05
CA SER A 176 63.09 -24.98 -20.38
C SER A 176 63.57 -24.11 -21.54
N LYS A 177 64.50 -23.20 -21.18
CA LYS A 177 65.77 -22.81 -21.82
C LYS A 177 65.86 -22.68 -23.37
N GLY A 178 66.50 -21.58 -23.80
CA GLY A 178 67.09 -21.41 -25.15
C GLY A 178 68.20 -22.44 -25.46
N PRO A 179 69.14 -22.23 -26.43
CA PRO A 179 69.62 -20.94 -26.96
C PRO A 179 69.91 -20.91 -28.48
N LYS A 180 70.57 -19.81 -28.90
CA LYS A 180 71.39 -19.58 -30.13
C LYS A 180 70.64 -19.29 -31.43
N ARG A 181 70.82 -18.08 -31.98
CA ARG A 181 71.97 -17.70 -32.82
C ARG A 181 72.31 -16.23 -32.57
#